data_AF-A0A8D0GPK1-F1
#
_entry.id   AF-A0A8D0GPK1-F1
#
_cell.length_a   1.000
_cell.length_b   1.000
_cell.length_c   1.000
_cell.angle_alpha   90.00
_cell.angle_beta   90.00
_cell.angle_gamma   90.00
#
_symmetry.space_group_name_H-M   'P 1'
#
loop_
_entity.id
_entity.type
_entity.pdbx_description
1 polymer ?
#
loop_
_entity_poly.entity_id
_entity_poly.type
_entity_poly.pdbx_seq_one_letter_code
_entity_poly.pdbx_strand_id
1 'polypeptide(L)'
;MRRRDPGSAPNLGDRVPYVIIGAAKGVAAYMKSEDPIYVLENNLPIDTQYYLEQQLAKPLLRIFEPILGEGKAQSILLTSPQRALIAHWPGPAFTGFSPSVAMEKILPTPVPARPPKPGLGEPFPSLRPL
;
A
#
# COMPACT_ATOMS: atom_id res chain seq x y z
N MET A 1 7.63 27.41 5.18
CA MET A 1 8.95 27.64 5.79
C MET A 1 9.18 29.11 6.09
N ARG A 2 9.50 29.98 5.10
CA ARG A 2 9.91 31.39 5.33
C ARG A 2 8.97 32.27 6.18
N ARG A 3 7.65 32.09 6.07
CA ARG A 3 6.66 32.84 6.90
C ARG A 3 6.56 32.35 8.34
N ARG A 4 7.01 31.12 8.61
CA ARG A 4 6.90 30.43 9.91
C ARG A 4 8.21 30.51 10.70
N ASP A 5 9.33 30.31 10.03
CA ASP A 5 10.67 30.51 10.58
C ASP A 5 11.57 31.14 9.50
N PRO A 6 11.90 32.44 9.62
CA PRO A 6 12.75 33.12 8.64
C PRO A 6 14.22 32.69 8.71
N GLY A 7 14.69 32.06 9.80
CA GLY A 7 16.05 31.56 9.95
C GLY A 7 16.29 30.22 9.24
N SER A 8 15.23 29.46 8.96
CA SER A 8 15.27 28.16 8.27
C SER A 8 14.82 28.27 6.79
N ALA A 9 14.78 29.49 6.25
CA ALA A 9 14.38 29.70 4.86
C ALA A 9 15.47 29.22 3.89
N PRO A 10 15.14 28.37 2.90
CA PRO A 10 16.11 27.90 1.93
C PRO A 10 16.61 29.04 1.02
N ASN A 11 17.89 29.00 0.69
CA ASN A 11 18.52 29.93 -0.23
C ASN A 11 18.40 29.47 -1.68
N LEU A 12 18.73 30.37 -2.60
CA LEU A 12 18.75 30.05 -4.02
C LEU A 12 19.83 28.99 -4.30
N GLY A 13 19.40 27.81 -4.77
CA GLY A 13 20.28 26.67 -5.04
C GLY A 13 20.13 25.52 -4.04
N ASP A 14 19.44 25.74 -2.92
CA ASP A 14 19.25 24.70 -1.90
C ASP A 14 18.20 23.67 -2.32
N ARG A 15 18.44 22.41 -1.94
CA ARG A 15 17.43 21.35 -2.05
C ARG A 15 16.49 21.43 -0.86
N VAL A 16 15.21 21.64 -1.14
CA VAL A 16 14.17 21.77 -0.11
C VAL A 16 13.43 20.45 0.04
N PRO A 17 13.51 19.78 1.21
CA PRO A 17 12.74 18.57 1.45
C PRO A 17 11.26 18.90 1.62
N TYR A 18 10.39 18.03 1.12
CA TYR A 18 8.94 18.16 1.27
C TYR A 18 8.26 16.78 1.29
N VAL A 19 7.07 16.74 1.88
CA VAL A 19 6.15 15.61 1.82
C VAL A 19 4.77 16.07 1.37
N ILE A 20 4.01 15.19 0.74
CA ILE A 20 2.64 15.47 0.30
C ILE A 20 1.66 14.98 1.36
N ILE A 21 0.97 15.94 2.01
CA ILE A 21 -0.07 15.66 3.00
C ILE A 21 -1.43 15.42 2.36
N GLY A 22 -2.30 14.72 3.09
CA GLY A 22 -3.68 14.50 2.71
C GLY A 22 -4.47 15.82 2.70
N ALA A 23 -5.25 16.04 1.64
CA ALA A 23 -6.19 17.14 1.53
C ALA A 23 -7.44 16.70 0.74
N ALA A 24 -8.40 17.62 0.55
CA ALA A 24 -9.56 17.35 -0.28
C ALA A 24 -9.17 16.91 -1.70
N LYS A 25 -10.02 16.05 -2.29
CA LYS A 25 -9.79 15.51 -3.64
C LYS A 25 -9.76 16.66 -4.66
N GLY A 26 -8.74 16.68 -5.51
CA GLY A 26 -8.57 17.69 -6.57
C GLY A 26 -7.75 18.93 -6.16
N VAL A 27 -7.27 19.01 -4.92
CA VAL A 27 -6.33 20.06 -4.52
C VAL A 27 -4.97 19.84 -5.19
N ALA A 28 -4.41 20.91 -5.74
CA ALA A 28 -3.13 20.88 -6.43
C ALA A 28 -1.99 20.45 -5.48
N ALA A 29 -1.03 19.67 -6.00
CA ALA A 29 0.04 19.09 -5.18
C ALA A 29 0.91 20.13 -4.45
N TYR A 30 1.12 21.31 -5.04
CA TYR A 30 1.90 22.39 -4.41
C TYR A 30 1.23 23.00 -3.18
N MET A 31 -0.10 22.89 -3.04
CA MET A 31 -0.80 23.30 -1.82
C MET A 31 -0.72 22.24 -0.73
N LYS A 32 -0.40 21.00 -1.12
CA LYS A 32 -0.28 19.83 -0.24
C LYS A 32 1.17 19.55 0.17
N SER A 33 2.14 20.31 -0.33
CA SER A 33 3.54 20.13 0.04
C SER A 33 3.82 20.81 1.37
N GLU A 34 4.29 20.03 2.34
CA GLU A 34 4.69 20.52 3.66
C GLU A 34 6.10 20.06 4.05
N ASP A 35 6.64 20.75 5.06
CA ASP A 35 7.92 20.43 5.68
C ASP A 35 7.81 19.12 6.49
N PRO A 36 8.67 18.11 6.28
CA PRO A 36 8.65 16.88 7.05
C PRO A 36 8.69 17.09 8.58
N ILE A 37 9.44 18.08 9.05
CA ILE A 37 9.54 18.37 10.49
C ILE A 37 8.18 18.85 11.00
N TYR A 38 7.55 19.78 10.28
CA TYR A 38 6.24 20.29 10.63
C TYR A 38 5.15 19.21 10.60
N VAL A 39 5.22 18.30 9.62
CA VAL A 39 4.30 17.16 9.52
C VAL A 39 4.39 16.26 10.76
N LEU A 40 5.61 16.00 11.23
CA LEU A 40 5.83 15.19 12.44
C LEU A 40 5.31 15.89 13.70
N GLU A 41 5.64 17.17 13.88
CA GLU A 41 5.22 17.95 15.05
C GLU A 41 3.70 18.09 15.15
N ASN A 42 3.02 18.22 14.01
CA ASN A 42 1.57 18.44 13.94
C ASN A 42 0.77 17.18 13.61
N ASN A 43 1.43 16.03 13.46
CA ASN A 43 0.83 14.75 13.12
C ASN A 43 -0.08 14.82 11.87
N LEU A 44 0.37 15.52 10.82
CA LEU A 44 -0.42 15.69 9.61
C LEU A 44 -0.51 14.37 8.82
N PRO A 45 -1.71 13.99 8.33
CA PRO A 45 -1.87 12.74 7.58
C PRO A 45 -1.16 12.83 6.22
N ILE A 46 -0.53 11.74 5.81
CA ILE A 46 0.18 11.63 4.52
C ILE A 46 -0.78 11.14 3.42
N ASP A 47 -0.66 11.70 2.22
CA ASP A 47 -1.44 11.28 1.05
C ASP A 47 -0.85 9.99 0.44
N THR A 48 -1.21 8.84 1.01
CA THR A 48 -0.70 7.53 0.56
C THR A 48 -1.06 7.23 -0.89
N GLN A 49 -2.23 7.67 -1.35
CA GLN A 49 -2.68 7.46 -2.72
C GLN A 49 -1.80 8.20 -3.72
N TYR A 50 -1.41 9.45 -3.39
CA TYR A 50 -0.48 10.22 -4.21
C TYR A 50 0.85 9.48 -4.43
N TYR A 51 1.46 8.94 -3.37
CA TYR A 51 2.72 8.21 -3.49
C TYR A 51 2.57 6.92 -4.28
N LEU A 52 1.46 6.20 -4.10
CA LEU A 52 1.21 4.97 -4.84
C LEU A 52 1.06 5.24 -6.34
N GLU A 53 0.23 6.20 -6.74
CA GLU A 53 -0.10 6.44 -8.15
C GLU A 53 0.96 7.25 -8.90
N GLN A 54 1.53 8.27 -8.25
CA GLN A 54 2.37 9.24 -8.95
C GLN A 54 3.86 8.90 -8.86
N GLN A 55 4.29 8.25 -7.78
CA GLN A 55 5.70 7.92 -7.55
C GLN A 55 6.00 6.44 -7.83
N LEU A 56 5.15 5.52 -7.37
CA LEU A 56 5.46 4.09 -7.46
C LEU A 56 4.89 3.43 -8.72
N ALA A 57 3.63 3.70 -9.08
CA ALA A 57 2.98 2.99 -10.17
C ALA A 57 3.73 3.10 -11.51
N LYS A 58 4.11 4.31 -11.92
CA LYS A 58 4.72 4.54 -13.25
C LYS A 58 6.10 3.86 -13.39
N PRO A 59 7.04 4.00 -12.44
CA PRO A 59 8.31 3.28 -12.52
C PRO A 59 8.15 1.76 -12.46
N LEU A 60 7.23 1.25 -11.62
CA LEU A 60 6.98 -0.18 -11.51
C LEU A 60 6.44 -0.76 -12.83
N LEU A 61 5.45 -0.10 -13.43
CA LEU A 61 4.92 -0.52 -14.73
C LEU A 61 6.00 -0.51 -15.80
N ARG A 62 6.82 0.54 -15.88
CA ARG A 62 7.94 0.61 -16.83
C ARG A 62 8.90 -0.59 -16.74
N ILE A 63 9.12 -1.13 -15.54
CA ILE A 63 10.03 -2.27 -15.32
C ILE A 63 9.34 -3.60 -15.64
N PHE A 64 8.07 -3.76 -15.24
CA PHE A 64 7.38 -5.05 -15.27
C PHE A 64 6.53 -5.28 -16.52
N GLU A 65 6.12 -4.24 -17.24
CA GLU A 65 5.36 -4.36 -18.49
C GLU A 65 6.06 -5.22 -19.55
N PRO A 66 7.37 -5.06 -19.83
CA PRO A 66 8.06 -5.91 -20.81
C PRO A 66 8.15 -7.39 -20.42
N ILE A 67 8.02 -7.70 -19.12
CA ILE A 67 8.20 -9.05 -18.57
C ILE A 67 6.85 -9.77 -18.45
N LEU A 68 5.82 -9.06 -17.98
CA LEU A 68 4.53 -9.64 -17.62
C LEU A 68 3.42 -9.36 -18.65
N GLY A 69 3.61 -8.38 -19.53
CA GLY A 69 2.59 -7.83 -20.41
C GLY A 69 1.73 -6.75 -19.73
N GLU A 70 1.22 -5.80 -20.53
CA GLU A 70 0.57 -4.55 -20.09
C GLU A 70 -0.58 -4.75 -19.08
N GLY A 71 -1.51 -5.68 -19.35
CA GLY A 71 -2.67 -5.90 -18.47
C GLY A 71 -2.39 -6.67 -17.18
N LYS A 72 -1.33 -7.50 -17.16
CA LYS A 72 -1.00 -8.36 -16.03
C LYS A 72 -0.17 -7.62 -14.98
N ALA A 73 0.71 -6.72 -15.41
CA ALA A 73 1.51 -5.89 -14.51
C ALA A 73 0.63 -5.00 -13.62
N GLN A 74 -0.36 -4.32 -14.20
CA GLN A 74 -1.26 -3.45 -13.45
C GLN A 74 -2.09 -4.21 -12.41
N SER A 75 -2.70 -5.33 -12.80
CA SER A 75 -3.53 -6.13 -11.90
C SER A 75 -2.75 -6.74 -10.72
N ILE A 76 -1.53 -7.22 -10.96
CA ILE A 76 -0.70 -7.82 -9.90
C ILE A 76 -0.14 -6.75 -8.95
N LEU A 77 0.39 -5.65 -9.49
CA LEU A 77 1.14 -4.66 -8.70
C LEU A 77 0.24 -3.63 -8.03
N LEU A 78 -0.84 -3.22 -8.70
CA LEU A 78 -1.70 -2.14 -8.24
C LEU A 78 -2.98 -2.72 -7.61
N THR A 79 -3.56 -3.79 -8.16
CA THR A 79 -4.84 -4.35 -7.68
C THR A 79 -4.67 -5.47 -6.64
N SER A 80 -3.58 -5.45 -5.86
CA SER A 80 -3.33 -6.45 -4.82
C SER A 80 -4.29 -6.29 -3.61
N PRO A 81 -4.74 -7.40 -2.96
CA PRO A 81 -5.60 -7.39 -1.77
C PRO A 81 -5.03 -6.58 -0.58
N GLN A 82 -3.71 -6.33 -0.57
CA GLN A 82 -3.03 -5.58 0.48
C GLN A 82 -3.50 -4.11 0.57
N ARG A 83 -4.17 -3.57 -0.47
CA ARG A 83 -4.82 -2.25 -0.44
C ARG A 83 -5.86 -2.13 0.68
N ALA A 84 -6.49 -3.24 1.09
CA ALA A 84 -7.49 -3.25 2.17
C ALA A 84 -6.89 -2.96 3.56
N LEU A 85 -5.58 -3.15 3.74
CA LEU A 85 -4.91 -2.91 5.03
C LEU A 85 -4.68 -1.42 5.31
N ILE A 86 -4.61 -0.57 4.28
CA ILE A 86 -4.36 0.86 4.45
C ILE A 86 -5.61 1.60 4.95
N ALA A 87 -6.81 1.06 4.67
CA ALA A 87 -8.07 1.65 5.12
C ALA A 87 -8.27 1.59 6.65
N HIS A 88 -7.50 0.76 7.37
CA HIS A 88 -7.69 0.55 8.81
C HIS A 88 -6.62 1.22 9.69
N TRP A 89 -5.69 2.01 9.15
CA TRP A 89 -4.72 2.74 9.99
C TRP A 89 -5.46 3.80 10.82
N PRO A 90 -5.71 3.59 12.12
CA PRO A 90 -6.40 4.57 12.92
C PRO A 90 -5.36 5.61 13.32
N GLY A 91 -5.48 6.82 12.77
CA GLY A 91 -4.77 7.97 13.33
C GLY A 91 -5.18 8.22 14.80
N PRO A 92 -4.38 8.98 15.57
CA PRO A 92 -4.56 9.16 17.02
C PRO A 92 -5.85 9.91 17.45
N ALA A 93 -6.79 10.18 16.54
CA ALA A 93 -8.04 10.88 16.83
C ALA A 93 -9.20 9.97 17.27
N PHE A 94 -8.96 8.67 17.53
CA PHE A 94 -10.01 7.75 17.99
C PHE A 94 -9.89 7.48 19.51
N THR A 95 -10.34 8.44 20.32
CA THR A 95 -10.55 8.24 21.76
C THR A 95 -11.78 7.35 21.97
N GLY A 96 -11.63 6.03 21.82
CA GLY A 96 -12.75 5.13 22.07
C GLY A 96 -12.54 3.65 21.80
N PHE A 97 -11.33 3.18 21.52
CA PHE A 97 -11.11 1.75 21.25
C PHE A 97 -10.37 1.06 22.40
N SER A 98 -11.11 0.25 23.16
CA SER A 98 -10.54 -0.63 24.19
C SER A 98 -9.68 -1.71 23.51
N PRO A 99 -8.38 -1.87 23.86
CA PRO A 99 -7.48 -2.81 23.21
C PRO A 99 -7.90 -4.29 23.38
N SER A 100 -8.82 -4.58 24.31
CA SER A 100 -9.12 -5.96 24.69
C SER A 100 -9.99 -6.75 23.70
N VAL A 101 -10.61 -6.08 22.71
CA VAL A 101 -11.57 -6.74 21.78
C VAL A 101 -10.97 -7.03 20.39
N ALA A 102 -9.86 -6.41 20.00
CA ALA A 102 -9.28 -6.59 18.66
C ALA A 102 -8.26 -7.73 18.53
N MET A 103 -7.75 -8.28 19.64
CA MET A 103 -6.76 -9.37 19.58
C MET A 103 -7.35 -10.68 19.03
N GLU A 104 -8.67 -10.89 19.18
CA GLU A 104 -9.34 -12.14 18.80
C GLU A 104 -9.64 -12.23 17.29
N LYS A 105 -9.68 -11.10 16.56
CA LYS A 105 -9.97 -11.07 15.11
C LYS A 105 -8.74 -11.11 14.22
N ILE A 106 -7.53 -11.20 14.80
CA ILE A 106 -6.24 -11.21 14.07
C ILE A 106 -5.68 -12.64 13.91
N LEU A 107 -6.34 -13.68 14.44
CA LEU A 107 -5.99 -15.04 14.03
C LEU A 107 -6.41 -15.26 12.57
N PRO A 108 -5.50 -15.70 11.68
CA PRO A 108 -5.89 -16.10 10.34
C PRO A 108 -6.90 -17.25 10.46
N THR A 109 -8.09 -17.07 9.90
CA THR A 109 -9.02 -18.19 9.76
C THR A 109 -8.31 -19.29 8.99
N PRO A 110 -8.42 -20.57 9.42
CA PRO A 110 -7.77 -21.66 8.72
C PRO A 110 -8.28 -21.70 7.28
N VAL A 111 -7.35 -21.60 6.33
CA VAL A 111 -7.65 -21.74 4.90
C VAL A 111 -8.32 -23.11 4.72
N PRO A 112 -9.52 -23.20 4.13
CA PRO A 112 -10.16 -24.48 3.89
C PRO A 112 -9.27 -25.32 2.97
N ALA A 113 -9.01 -26.57 3.37
CA ALA A 113 -8.22 -27.50 2.59
C ALA A 113 -8.81 -27.62 1.18
N ARG A 114 -7.97 -27.42 0.16
CA ARG A 114 -8.35 -27.60 -1.24
C ARG A 114 -8.89 -29.02 -1.42
N PRO A 115 -10.09 -29.23 -1.99
CA PRO A 115 -10.59 -30.58 -2.24
C PRO A 115 -9.63 -31.33 -3.17
N PRO A 116 -9.42 -32.64 -2.97
CA PRO A 116 -8.58 -33.43 -3.85
C PRO A 116 -9.14 -33.40 -5.27
N LYS A 117 -8.25 -33.22 -6.26
CA LYS A 117 -8.63 -33.26 -7.68
C LYS A 117 -9.29 -34.62 -8.00
N PRO A 118 -10.46 -34.66 -8.66
CA PRO A 118 -11.01 -35.91 -9.16
C PRO A 118 -10.18 -36.42 -10.34
N GLY A 119 -9.72 -37.67 -10.23
CA GLY A 119 -9.41 -38.52 -11.39
C GLY A 119 -8.03 -38.37 -12.02
N LEU A 120 -7.10 -39.24 -11.63
CA LEU A 120 -6.06 -39.74 -12.53
C LEU A 120 -5.67 -41.16 -12.11
N GLY A 121 -6.14 -42.15 -12.89
CA GLY A 121 -5.56 -43.49 -12.99
C GLY A 121 -6.18 -44.57 -12.12
N GLU A 122 -7.12 -45.33 -12.70
CA GLU A 122 -7.38 -46.72 -12.33
C GLU A 122 -6.05 -47.53 -12.37
N PRO A 123 -5.77 -48.44 -11.42
CA PRO A 123 -4.63 -49.34 -11.52
C PRO A 123 -4.91 -50.41 -12.60
N PHE A 124 -3.99 -50.53 -13.56
CA PHE A 124 -4.00 -51.60 -14.56
C PHE A 124 -4.12 -53.00 -13.89
N PRO A 125 -4.86 -53.95 -14.49
CA PRO A 125 -4.97 -55.30 -13.95
C PRO A 125 -3.63 -56.03 -14.09
N SER A 126 -3.20 -56.69 -13.01
CA SER A 126 -2.00 -57.52 -13.00
C SER A 126 -2.16 -58.74 -13.91
N LEU A 127 -1.27 -58.87 -14.89
CA LEU A 127 -1.08 -60.09 -15.68
C LEU A 127 -0.63 -61.22 -14.75
N ARG A 128 -1.45 -62.27 -14.65
CA ARG A 128 -1.04 -63.56 -14.08
C ARG A 128 -0.09 -64.27 -15.05
N PRO A 129 1.07 -64.78 -14.61
CA PRO A 129 1.76 -65.82 -15.34
C PRO A 129 1.19 -67.21 -14.99
N LEU A 130 1.34 -68.12 -15.95
CA LEU A 130 0.93 -69.54 -15.95
C LEU A 130 1.63 -70.38 -14.88
#